data_AF-A0A7W0UZ79-F1
#
_entry.id   AF-A0A7W0UZ79-F1
#
_cell.length_a   1.000
_cell.length_b   1.000
_cell.length_c   1.000
_cell.angle_alpha   90.00
_cell.angle_beta   90.00
_cell.angle_gamma   90.00
#
_symmetry.space_group_name_H-M   'P 1'
#
loop_
_entity.id
_entity.type
_entity.pdbx_description
1 polymer ?
#
loop_
_entity_poly.entity_id
_entity_poly.type
_entity_poly.pdbx_seq_one_letter_code
_entity_poly.pdbx_strand_id
1 'polypeptide(L)'
;MTVKSDRWIERMVEEAMLIQPFEPKLVRQVDGRRIISAGASSYGYDMRLADDGFRVFSPIHGREIDPKRFDEESLVEPPLRTAEDGS
;
A
#
# COMPACT_ATOMS: atom_id res chain seq x y z
N MET A 1 -2.71 -5.80 24.20
CA MET A 1 -3.52 -5.03 23.23
C MET A 1 -4.47 -5.99 22.55
N THR A 2 -5.71 -5.57 22.29
CA THR A 2 -6.69 -6.38 21.54
C THR A 2 -6.82 -5.85 20.10
N VAL A 3 -7.13 -6.74 19.15
CA VAL A 3 -7.45 -6.36 17.77
C VAL A 3 -8.74 -5.53 17.79
N LYS A 4 -8.76 -4.44 17.02
CA LYS A 4 -9.89 -3.50 16.93
C LYS A 4 -10.81 -3.88 15.77
N SER A 5 -12.12 -3.69 15.95
CA SER A 5 -13.11 -3.96 14.92
C SER A 5 -13.20 -2.83 13.89
N ASP A 6 -13.80 -3.11 12.75
CA ASP A 6 -14.23 -2.13 11.74
C ASP A 6 -14.87 -0.87 12.34
N ARG A 7 -15.88 -1.01 13.23
CA ARG A 7 -16.56 0.12 13.89
C ARG A 7 -15.62 1.02 14.68
N TRP A 8 -14.58 0.44 15.30
CA TRP A 8 -13.59 1.23 16.01
C TRP A 8 -12.68 1.97 15.02
N ILE A 9 -12.31 1.32 13.92
CA ILE A 9 -11.49 1.92 12.86
C ILE A 9 -12.24 3.12 12.25
N GLU A 10 -13.51 2.94 11.86
CA GLU A 10 -14.37 3.99 11.30
C GLU A 10 -14.45 5.20 12.24
N ARG A 11 -14.74 4.99 13.52
CA ARG A 11 -14.78 6.06 14.52
C ARG A 11 -13.44 6.81 14.61
N MET A 12 -12.32 6.10 14.60
CA MET A 12 -10.99 6.74 14.70
C MET A 12 -10.59 7.49 13.42
N VAL A 13 -11.12 7.09 12.27
CA VAL A 13 -10.97 7.88 11.04
C VAL A 13 -11.71 9.22 11.17
N GLU A 14 -12.93 9.20 11.68
CA GLU A 14 -13.75 10.42 11.87
C GLU A 14 -13.20 11.34 12.97
N GLU A 15 -12.83 10.78 14.13
CA GLU A 15 -12.44 11.55 15.31
C GLU A 15 -10.96 11.97 15.31
N ALA A 16 -10.08 11.20 14.65
CA ALA A 16 -8.64 11.35 14.78
C ALA A 16 -7.86 11.25 13.46
N MET A 17 -8.54 11.21 12.31
CA MET A 17 -7.91 11.09 10.98
C MET A 17 -6.93 9.89 10.90
N LEU A 18 -7.32 8.75 11.49
CA LEU A 18 -6.44 7.58 11.56
C LEU A 18 -5.96 7.08 10.19
N ILE A 19 -6.79 7.13 9.15
CA ILE A 19 -6.49 6.70 7.78
C ILE A 19 -7.05 7.72 6.80
N GLN A 20 -6.22 8.17 5.85
CA GLN A 20 -6.65 9.08 4.78
C GLN A 20 -5.90 8.78 3.47
N PRO A 21 -6.60 8.60 2.34
CA PRO A 21 -8.06 8.42 2.21
C PRO A 21 -8.55 7.10 2.82
N PHE A 22 -9.78 7.09 3.35
CA PHE A 22 -10.41 5.91 3.97
C PHE A 22 -11.52 5.33 3.10
N GLU A 23 -11.51 4.00 2.95
CA GLU A 23 -12.53 3.24 2.25
C GLU A 23 -13.30 2.36 3.25
N PRO A 24 -14.55 2.71 3.61
CA PRO A 24 -15.32 2.03 4.67
C PRO A 24 -15.78 0.62 4.30
N LYS A 25 -15.63 0.19 3.04
CA LYS A 25 -16.07 -1.13 2.57
C LYS A 25 -14.95 -1.87 1.88
N LEU A 26 -14.99 -3.19 1.94
CA LEU A 26 -14.05 -4.01 1.18
C LEU A 26 -14.39 -3.98 -0.32
N VAL A 27 -13.72 -3.09 -1.06
CA VAL A 27 -13.82 -2.92 -2.52
C VAL A 27 -13.15 -4.10 -3.20
N ARG A 28 -13.82 -4.68 -4.20
CA ARG A 28 -13.32 -5.85 -4.97
C ARG A 28 -13.33 -5.60 -6.48
N GLN A 29 -13.89 -4.48 -6.91
CA GLN A 29 -14.04 -4.11 -8.30
C GLN A 29 -13.93 -2.60 -8.45
N VAL A 30 -13.20 -2.15 -9.46
CA VAL A 30 -13.06 -0.74 -9.85
C VAL A 30 -13.23 -0.68 -11.36
N ASP A 31 -14.05 0.25 -11.86
CA ASP A 31 -14.31 0.45 -13.30
C ASP A 31 -14.65 -0.84 -14.07
N GLY A 32 -15.46 -1.70 -13.45
CA GLY A 32 -15.87 -2.97 -14.05
C GLY A 32 -14.82 -4.08 -13.99
N ARG A 33 -13.59 -3.81 -13.53
CA ARG A 33 -12.50 -4.79 -13.41
C ARG A 33 -12.34 -5.29 -11.97
N ARG A 34 -12.20 -6.60 -11.79
CA ARG A 34 -11.86 -7.19 -10.49
C ARG A 34 -10.44 -6.79 -10.08
N ILE A 35 -10.26 -6.49 -8.80
CA ILE A 35 -8.98 -6.12 -8.20
C ILE A 35 -8.67 -7.00 -6.98
N ILE A 36 -7.42 -6.97 -6.52
CA ILE A 36 -7.11 -7.39 -5.14
C ILE A 36 -7.87 -6.46 -4.21
N SER A 37 -8.61 -7.01 -3.26
CA SER A 37 -9.52 -6.22 -2.46
C SER A 37 -8.79 -5.24 -1.54
N ALA A 38 -9.43 -4.10 -1.26
CA ALA A 38 -8.91 -3.07 -0.37
C ALA A 38 -10.04 -2.38 0.41
N GLY A 39 -9.70 -1.75 1.55
CA GLY A 39 -10.63 -1.05 2.44
C GLY A 39 -10.90 -1.80 3.75
N ALA A 40 -11.90 -1.36 4.49
CA ALA A 40 -12.20 -1.91 5.81
C ALA A 40 -12.69 -3.38 5.75
N SER A 41 -12.18 -4.18 6.69
CA SER A 41 -12.59 -5.55 6.97
C SER A 41 -12.97 -5.67 8.45
N SER A 42 -13.64 -6.74 8.86
CA SER A 42 -14.29 -6.84 10.18
C SER A 42 -13.36 -6.53 11.37
N TYR A 43 -12.07 -6.81 11.24
CA TYR A 43 -11.06 -6.57 12.28
C TYR A 43 -9.74 -6.05 11.70
N GLY A 44 -9.80 -5.28 10.61
CA GLY A 44 -8.60 -4.79 9.93
C GLY A 44 -8.91 -3.82 8.79
N TYR A 45 -7.87 -3.36 8.12
CA TYR A 45 -7.97 -2.49 6.96
C TYR A 45 -6.95 -2.90 5.92
N ASP A 46 -7.42 -3.22 4.72
CA ASP A 46 -6.60 -3.64 3.60
C ASP A 46 -6.13 -2.39 2.85
N MET A 47 -4.86 -2.01 3.04
CA MET A 47 -4.25 -0.86 2.36
C MET A 47 -3.87 -1.18 0.90
N ARG A 48 -3.74 -0.13 0.09
CA ARG A 48 -3.34 -0.24 -1.33
C ARG A 48 -1.89 0.19 -1.52
N LEU A 49 -1.25 -0.37 -2.54
CA LEU A 49 -0.01 0.19 -3.06
C LEU A 49 -0.30 1.50 -3.77
N ALA A 50 0.55 2.50 -3.57
CA ALA A 50 0.53 3.72 -4.37
C ALA A 50 1.04 3.40 -5.79
N ASP A 51 0.58 4.17 -6.77
CA ASP A 51 0.99 4.05 -8.17
C ASP A 51 2.38 4.65 -8.44
N ASP A 52 2.94 5.40 -7.49
CA ASP A 52 4.15 6.23 -7.65
C ASP A 52 5.31 5.89 -6.68
N GLY A 53 5.36 4.67 -6.12
CA GLY A 53 6.26 4.36 -5.01
C GLY A 53 7.24 3.20 -5.20
N PHE A 54 7.36 2.62 -6.40
CA PHE A 54 8.16 1.40 -6.58
C PHE A 54 9.66 1.70 -6.70
N ARG A 55 10.43 1.14 -5.76
CA ARG A 55 11.88 1.12 -5.80
C ARG A 55 12.39 -0.31 -5.72
N VAL A 56 13.41 -0.62 -6.50
CA VAL A 56 13.99 -1.96 -6.60
C VAL A 56 15.47 -1.90 -6.25
N PHE A 57 15.95 -2.86 -5.46
CA PHE A 57 17.37 -2.98 -5.16
C PHE A 57 18.18 -3.28 -6.41
N SER A 58 19.22 -2.48 -6.66
CA SER A 58 20.10 -2.64 -7.82
C SER A 58 21.40 -3.34 -7.42
N PRO A 59 21.71 -4.53 -7.96
CA PRO A 59 22.98 -5.21 -7.69
C PRO A 59 24.18 -4.49 -8.34
N ILE A 60 23.93 -3.60 -9.32
CA ILE A 60 24.96 -2.86 -10.05
C ILE A 60 25.52 -1.72 -9.19
N HIS A 61 24.67 -1.07 -8.40
CA HIS A 61 25.06 -0.06 -7.42
C HIS A 61 25.46 -0.70 -6.08
N GLY A 62 25.93 -1.96 -6.13
CA GLY A 62 26.15 -2.84 -4.99
C GLY A 62 27.11 -2.25 -3.95
N ARG A 63 26.53 -1.53 -2.99
CA ARG A 63 27.15 -1.14 -1.73
C ARG A 63 26.65 -2.06 -0.63
N GLU A 64 27.32 -2.05 0.51
CA GLU A 64 26.82 -2.68 1.72
C GLU A 64 25.43 -2.13 2.07
N ILE A 65 24.47 -3.01 2.35
CA ILE A 65 23.16 -2.60 2.83
C ILE A 65 23.25 -2.43 4.35
N ASP A 66 23.48 -1.20 4.81
CA ASP A 66 23.47 -0.84 6.24
C ASP A 66 22.11 -0.22 6.62
N PRO A 67 21.23 -0.93 7.35
CA PRO A 67 19.95 -0.38 7.80
C PRO A 67 20.08 0.83 8.74
N LYS A 68 21.25 1.03 9.37
CA LYS A 68 21.52 2.21 10.20
C LYS A 68 21.98 3.41 9.38
N ARG A 69 22.42 3.19 8.14
CA ARG A 69 22.92 4.20 7.20
C ARG A 69 22.40 3.89 5.80
N PHE A 70 21.09 4.05 5.64
CA PHE A 70 20.41 3.74 4.39
C PHE A 70 20.95 4.60 3.24
N ASP A 71 21.39 3.95 2.17
CA ASP A 71 21.89 4.59 0.95
C ASP A 71 20.81 4.53 -0.14
N GLU A 72 20.26 5.68 -0.53
CA GLU A 72 19.21 5.76 -1.55
C GLU A 72 19.68 5.28 -2.93
N GLU A 73 20.99 5.33 -3.22
CA GLU A 73 21.55 4.84 -4.49
C GLU A 73 21.50 3.31 -4.58
N SER A 74 21.27 2.61 -3.47
CA SER A 74 21.06 1.15 -3.49
C SER A 74 19.73 0.75 -4.16
N LEU A 75 18.83 1.72 -4.36
CA LEU A 75 17.54 1.57 -4.99
C LEU A 75 17.47 2.30 -6.34
N VAL A 76 16.76 1.71 -7.29
CA VAL A 76 16.43 2.33 -8.58
C VAL A 76 14.92 2.36 -8.78
N GLU A 77 14.46 3.36 -9.52
CA GLU A 77 13.07 3.47 -9.98
C GLU A 77 12.97 2.83 -11.38
N PRO A 78 12.37 1.63 -11.51
CA PRO A 78 12.17 1.03 -12.82
C PRO A 78 11.05 1.77 -13.57
N PRO A 79 11.11 1.83 -14.91
CA PRO A 79 9.99 2.34 -15.70
C PRO A 79 8.77 1.44 -15.52
N LEU A 80 7.60 2.03 -15.26
CA LEU A 80 6.34 1.32 -15.22
C LEU A 80 6.02 0.72 -16.59
N ARG A 81 5.46 -0.49 -16.60
CA ARG A 81 4.99 -1.17 -17.80
C ARG A 81 3.56 -1.62 -17.59
N THR A 82 2.76 -1.50 -18.64
CA THR A 82 1.38 -1.98 -18.68
C THR A 82 1.31 -3.18 -19.62
N ALA A 83 0.76 -4.28 -19.15
CA ALA A 83 0.51 -5.47 -19.95
C ALA A 83 -0.77 -5.30 -20.79
N GLU A 84 -0.93 -6.14 -21.82
CA GLU A 84 -2.10 -6.10 -22.73
C GLU A 84 -3.42 -6.40 -22.00
N ASP A 85 -3.38 -7.14 -20.89
CA ASP A 85 -4.52 -7.41 -20.02
C ASP A 85 -4.82 -6.26 -19.03
N GLY A 86 -4.10 -5.14 -19.18
CA GLY A 86 -4.18 -3.95 -18.37
C GLY A 86 -3.53 -4.08 -16.99
N SER A 87 -2.85 -5.20 -16.67
CA SER A 87 -2.05 -5.30 -15.44
C SER A 87 -0.76 -4.50 -15.50
#